data_AF-K9QQS7-F1
#
_entry.id   AF-K9QQS7-F1
#
_cell.length_a   1.000
_cell.length_b   1.000
_cell.length_c   1.000
_cell.angle_alpha   90.00
_cell.angle_beta   90.00
_cell.angle_gamma   90.00
#
_symmetry.space_group_name_H-M   'P 1'
#
loop_
_entity.id
_entity.type
_entity.pdbx_description
1 polymer ?
#
loop_
_entity_poly.entity_id
_entity_poly.type
_entity_poly.pdbx_seq_one_letter_code
_entity_poly.pdbx_strand_id
1 'polypeptide(L)'
;MTSFGDYKSKASQYITFIDSEFYPDYLDEAKTIYSSVIDQFTELAYLVRSSVDLLISIADKPNPSRTQLLRVFRKYVSPDTSVEMLKVKKRIPNIIADYGHRFRKIEEVRANLASRPNPDEALMALLMEYKSRGQKGYELTEAFFLWFESNFASDYSIQGPVRAGRDIMLNEVLQEWDAKTPADILISRHDETPLIIGFARYDSDRGGAQEDDRTGGNRDKVTDILRYADRYKLPLKIFFLNDGPGLTLGSMWNDYAALENYGKGRVMVCTLKMLDERFTKDWLES
;
A
#
# COMPACT_ATOMS: atom_id res chain seq x y z
N MET A 1 2.74 -28.82 12.99
CA MET A 1 1.90 -27.75 12.43
C MET A 1 1.99 -27.84 10.91
N THR A 2 0.86 -27.77 10.21
CA THR A 2 0.81 -27.75 8.74
C THR A 2 1.55 -26.51 8.21
N SER A 3 2.39 -26.69 7.19
CA SER A 3 3.13 -25.58 6.57
C SER A 3 2.27 -24.89 5.51
N PHE A 4 2.62 -23.65 5.16
CA PHE A 4 1.95 -22.88 4.11
C PHE A 4 1.99 -23.60 2.75
N GLY A 5 3.10 -24.30 2.47
CA GLY A 5 3.28 -25.09 1.26
C GLY A 5 2.25 -26.22 1.11
N ASP A 6 1.80 -26.81 2.21
CA ASP A 6 0.90 -27.98 2.19
C ASP A 6 -0.51 -27.63 1.67
N TYR A 7 -0.93 -26.38 1.81
CA TYR A 7 -2.23 -25.91 1.33
C TYR A 7 -2.29 -25.64 -0.18
N LYS A 8 -1.16 -25.74 -0.89
CA LYS A 8 -1.05 -25.35 -2.32
C LYS A 8 -2.07 -26.03 -3.22
N SER A 9 -2.35 -27.32 -2.99
CA SER A 9 -3.31 -28.09 -3.79
C SER A 9 -4.74 -27.54 -3.71
N LYS A 10 -5.04 -26.75 -2.69
CA LYS A 10 -6.35 -26.12 -2.42
C LYS A 10 -6.21 -24.60 -2.24
N ALA A 11 -5.15 -23.99 -2.76
CA ALA A 11 -4.79 -22.59 -2.53
C ALA A 11 -5.97 -21.62 -2.66
N SER A 12 -6.80 -21.79 -3.70
CA SER A 12 -7.99 -20.97 -3.96
C SER A 12 -9.03 -20.98 -2.84
N GLN A 13 -9.12 -22.06 -2.06
CA GLN A 13 -10.04 -22.16 -0.91
C GLN A 13 -9.58 -21.29 0.26
N TYR A 14 -8.27 -21.04 0.36
CA TYR A 14 -7.64 -20.28 1.43
C TYR A 14 -7.42 -18.80 1.09
N ILE A 15 -7.82 -18.35 -0.09
CA ILE A 15 -7.81 -16.92 -0.44
C ILE A 15 -9.08 -16.23 0.08
N THR A 16 -8.92 -15.05 0.66
CA THR A 16 -10.00 -14.15 1.03
C THR A 16 -10.22 -13.13 -0.07
N PHE A 17 -11.44 -13.04 -0.58
CA PHE A 17 -11.81 -11.97 -1.50
C PHE A 17 -12.19 -10.73 -0.71
N ILE A 18 -11.49 -9.64 -0.99
CA ILE A 18 -11.87 -8.32 -0.53
C ILE A 18 -12.64 -7.63 -1.65
N ASP A 19 -13.93 -7.43 -1.40
CA ASP A 19 -14.86 -6.80 -2.32
C ASP A 19 -14.47 -5.34 -2.57
N SER A 20 -14.68 -4.90 -3.79
CA SER A 20 -14.49 -3.51 -4.19
C SER A 20 -15.44 -3.20 -5.33
N GLU A 21 -15.93 -1.98 -5.41
CA GLU A 21 -16.69 -1.55 -6.59
C GLU A 21 -15.87 -1.77 -7.87
N PHE A 22 -16.54 -2.29 -8.91
CA PHE A 22 -15.92 -2.51 -10.21
C PHE A 22 -16.39 -1.42 -11.18
N TYR A 23 -15.67 -1.24 -12.29
CA TYR A 23 -16.21 -0.44 -13.38
C TYR A 23 -17.37 -1.21 -14.04
N PRO A 24 -18.54 -0.58 -14.33
CA PRO A 24 -18.86 0.84 -14.21
C PRO A 24 -19.62 1.23 -12.92
N ASP A 25 -19.76 0.35 -11.94
CA ASP A 25 -20.61 0.52 -10.74
C ASP A 25 -20.32 1.83 -9.97
N TYR A 26 -19.05 2.25 -9.90
CA TYR A 26 -18.64 3.47 -9.20
C TYR A 26 -18.80 4.77 -10.02
N LEU A 27 -19.28 4.70 -11.27
CA LEU A 27 -19.19 5.83 -12.21
C LEU A 27 -20.07 7.01 -11.80
N ASP A 28 -21.24 6.76 -11.20
CA ASP A 28 -22.11 7.83 -10.70
C ASP A 28 -21.50 8.55 -9.49
N GLU A 29 -20.79 7.83 -8.62
CA GLU A 29 -20.00 8.43 -7.55
C GLU A 29 -18.84 9.26 -8.14
N ALA A 30 -18.16 8.73 -9.16
CA ALA A 30 -17.06 9.42 -9.84
C ALA A 30 -17.52 10.74 -10.49
N LYS A 31 -18.69 10.76 -11.14
CA LYS A 31 -19.29 11.97 -11.68
C LYS A 31 -19.55 13.01 -10.59
N THR A 32 -20.12 12.58 -9.47
CA THR A 32 -20.43 13.45 -8.33
C THR A 32 -19.17 14.10 -7.77
N ILE A 33 -18.09 13.34 -7.64
CA ILE A 33 -16.84 13.81 -7.02
C ILE A 33 -16.00 14.67 -7.98
N TYR A 34 -15.88 14.27 -9.25
CA TYR A 34 -14.86 14.80 -10.15
C TYR A 34 -15.36 15.83 -11.16
N SER A 35 -16.67 15.99 -11.37
CA SER A 35 -17.19 17.02 -12.31
C SER A 35 -16.70 18.42 -11.92
N SER A 36 -16.92 18.81 -10.67
CA SER A 36 -16.48 20.13 -10.15
C SER A 36 -14.96 20.31 -10.18
N VAL A 37 -14.18 19.24 -10.03
CA VAL A 37 -12.72 19.27 -10.11
C VAL A 37 -12.26 19.54 -11.54
N ILE A 38 -12.87 18.89 -12.52
CA ILE A 38 -12.54 19.05 -13.94
C ILE A 38 -12.94 20.45 -14.43
N ASP A 39 -14.10 20.94 -14.02
CA ASP A 39 -14.54 22.31 -14.32
C ASP A 39 -13.57 23.34 -13.75
N GLN A 40 -13.20 23.20 -12.47
CA GLN A 40 -12.24 24.07 -11.82
C GLN A 40 -10.85 24.02 -12.49
N PHE A 41 -10.37 22.82 -12.86
CA PHE A 41 -9.11 22.68 -13.56
C PHE A 41 -9.15 23.39 -14.93
N THR A 42 -10.26 23.24 -15.63
CA THR A 42 -10.49 23.87 -16.94
C THR A 42 -10.47 25.39 -16.81
N GLU A 43 -11.23 25.95 -15.86
CA GLU A 43 -11.24 27.39 -15.59
C GLU A 43 -9.82 27.92 -15.32
N LEU A 44 -9.07 27.27 -14.41
CA LEU A 44 -7.69 27.64 -14.10
C LEU A 44 -6.80 27.58 -15.35
N ALA A 45 -6.93 26.54 -16.18
CA ALA A 45 -6.15 26.38 -17.38
C ALA A 45 -6.40 27.51 -18.40
N TYR A 46 -7.62 28.07 -18.47
CA TYR A 46 -7.94 29.21 -19.34
C TYR A 46 -7.52 30.58 -18.77
N LEU A 47 -7.36 30.71 -17.45
CA LEU A 47 -6.97 31.97 -16.80
C LEU A 47 -5.46 32.28 -16.84
N VAL A 48 -4.63 31.25 -16.88
CA VAL A 48 -3.16 31.40 -16.80
C VAL A 48 -2.49 31.59 -18.16
N ARG A 49 -1.19 31.91 -18.21
CA ARG A 49 -0.45 32.09 -19.48
C ARG A 49 0.50 30.94 -19.80
N SER A 50 0.78 30.07 -18.83
CA SER A 50 1.67 28.93 -19.00
C SER A 50 1.26 27.78 -18.09
N SER A 51 1.76 26.58 -18.40
CA SER A 51 1.58 25.39 -17.56
C SER A 51 2.32 25.49 -16.22
N VAL A 52 3.36 26.33 -16.15
CA VAL A 52 4.04 26.67 -14.89
C VAL A 52 3.11 27.50 -14.01
N ASP A 53 2.48 28.53 -14.57
CA ASP A 53 1.50 29.35 -13.86
C ASP A 53 0.30 28.52 -13.39
N LEU A 54 -0.12 27.52 -14.19
CA LEU A 54 -1.16 26.58 -13.80
C LEU A 54 -0.79 25.81 -12.54
N LEU A 55 0.43 25.26 -12.48
CA LEU A 55 0.92 24.53 -11.30
C LEU A 55 0.96 25.42 -10.05
N ILE A 56 1.43 26.66 -10.20
CA ILE A 56 1.49 27.65 -9.11
C ILE A 56 0.06 27.96 -8.62
N SER A 57 -0.87 28.23 -9.54
CA SER A 57 -2.26 28.53 -9.22
C SER A 57 -2.95 27.37 -8.49
N ILE A 58 -2.71 26.13 -8.92
CA ILE A 58 -3.21 24.93 -8.23
C ILE A 58 -2.62 24.82 -6.82
N ALA A 59 -1.33 25.10 -6.66
CA ALA A 59 -0.63 25.00 -5.37
C ALA A 59 -1.15 25.95 -4.28
N ASP A 60 -1.79 27.05 -4.70
CA ASP A 60 -2.42 28.03 -3.84
C ASP A 60 -3.85 27.66 -3.42
N LYS A 61 -4.45 26.62 -4.02
CA LYS A 61 -5.75 26.10 -3.58
C LYS A 61 -5.64 25.35 -2.25
N PRO A 62 -6.68 25.38 -1.40
CA PRO A 62 -6.74 24.57 -0.19
C PRO A 62 -6.94 23.08 -0.51
N ASN A 63 -6.59 22.22 0.44
CA ASN A 63 -7.00 20.81 0.42
C ASN A 63 -8.50 20.69 0.78
N PRO A 64 -9.23 19.69 0.24
CA PRO A 64 -8.77 18.59 -0.62
C PRO A 64 -8.67 18.94 -2.11
N SER A 65 -9.27 20.05 -2.57
CA SER A 65 -9.33 20.48 -3.99
C SER A 65 -7.94 20.46 -4.66
N ARG A 66 -6.92 21.02 -4.02
CA ARG A 66 -5.54 21.02 -4.54
C ARG A 66 -5.05 19.63 -4.96
N THR A 67 -5.27 18.61 -4.13
CA THR A 67 -4.76 17.26 -4.43
C THR A 67 -5.45 16.67 -5.67
N GLN A 68 -6.75 16.93 -5.84
CA GLN A 68 -7.50 16.47 -7.00
C GLN A 68 -7.07 17.21 -8.27
N LEU A 69 -6.89 18.53 -8.20
CA LEU A 69 -6.36 19.32 -9.30
C LEU A 69 -4.95 18.86 -9.72
N LEU A 70 -4.08 18.49 -8.77
CA LEU A 70 -2.76 17.94 -9.06
C LEU A 70 -2.83 16.56 -9.75
N ARG A 71 -3.85 15.74 -9.45
CA ARG A 71 -4.08 14.49 -10.18
C ARG A 71 -4.45 14.76 -11.63
N VAL A 72 -5.32 15.73 -11.90
CA VAL A 72 -5.65 16.17 -13.26
C VAL A 72 -4.42 16.77 -13.96
N PHE A 73 -3.67 17.63 -13.27
CA PHE A 73 -2.42 18.21 -13.77
C PHE A 73 -1.43 17.15 -14.23
N ARG A 74 -1.23 16.08 -13.44
CA ARG A 74 -0.35 14.97 -13.83
C ARG A 74 -0.78 14.33 -15.15
N LYS A 75 -2.09 14.15 -15.38
CA LYS A 75 -2.60 13.49 -16.60
C LYS A 75 -2.51 14.41 -17.82
N TYR A 76 -2.79 15.70 -17.67
CA TYR A 76 -2.85 16.64 -18.79
C TYR A 76 -1.53 17.37 -19.08
N VAL A 77 -0.69 17.58 -18.07
CA VAL A 77 0.44 18.50 -18.17
C VAL A 77 1.78 17.80 -18.01
N SER A 78 1.89 16.92 -17.01
CA SER A 78 3.18 16.36 -16.58
C SER A 78 3.07 14.91 -16.14
N PRO A 79 2.97 13.95 -17.08
CA PRO A 79 2.91 12.52 -16.75
C PRO A 79 4.19 12.02 -16.05
N ASP A 80 5.31 12.71 -16.28
CA ASP A 80 6.63 12.41 -15.75
C ASP A 80 6.80 12.75 -14.25
N THR A 81 5.89 13.55 -13.68
CA THR A 81 5.92 13.86 -12.23
C THR A 81 4.90 13.02 -11.47
N SER A 82 5.16 12.79 -10.18
CA SER A 82 4.21 12.12 -9.29
C SER A 82 3.36 13.15 -8.53
N VAL A 83 2.12 12.80 -8.21
CA VAL A 83 1.27 13.66 -7.36
C VAL A 83 1.91 13.87 -5.99
N GLU A 84 2.58 12.84 -5.44
CA GLU A 84 3.33 12.92 -4.18
C GLU A 84 4.41 14.01 -4.22
N MET A 85 5.15 14.11 -5.33
CA MET A 85 6.13 15.16 -5.54
C MET A 85 5.47 16.54 -5.58
N LEU A 86 4.37 16.69 -6.33
CA LEU A 86 3.68 17.97 -6.53
C LEU A 86 2.95 18.48 -5.27
N LYS A 87 2.53 17.59 -4.35
CA LYS A 87 1.87 17.97 -3.09
C LYS A 87 2.79 18.78 -2.15
N VAL A 88 4.11 18.64 -2.29
CA VAL A 88 5.08 19.33 -1.43
C VAL A 88 5.27 20.77 -1.91
N LYS A 89 4.36 21.68 -1.52
CA LYS A 89 4.32 23.08 -1.99
C LYS A 89 5.69 23.78 -2.01
N LYS A 90 6.50 23.62 -0.95
CA LYS A 90 7.84 24.23 -0.85
C LYS A 90 8.84 23.76 -1.91
N ARG A 91 8.60 22.62 -2.58
CA ARG A 91 9.47 22.07 -3.64
C ARG A 91 9.05 22.47 -5.05
N ILE A 92 7.90 23.14 -5.22
CA ILE A 92 7.38 23.52 -6.54
C ILE A 92 8.40 24.32 -7.37
N PRO A 93 9.14 25.31 -6.82
CA PRO A 93 10.17 26.01 -7.60
C PRO A 93 11.22 25.06 -8.19
N ASN A 94 11.70 24.10 -7.40
CA ASN A 94 12.68 23.11 -7.85
C ASN A 94 12.07 22.17 -8.90
N ILE A 95 10.81 21.73 -8.70
CA ILE A 95 10.12 20.88 -9.67
C ILE A 95 9.97 21.60 -11.01
N ILE A 96 9.66 22.90 -11.01
CA ILE A 96 9.58 23.71 -12.22
C ILE A 96 10.96 23.81 -12.89
N ALA A 97 12.02 24.06 -12.13
CA ALA A 97 13.37 24.13 -12.66
C ALA A 97 13.81 22.80 -13.30
N ASP A 98 13.56 21.68 -12.61
CA ASP A 98 14.03 20.36 -13.02
C ASP A 98 13.17 19.75 -14.14
N TYR A 99 11.83 19.93 -14.09
CA TYR A 99 10.88 19.21 -14.95
C TYR A 99 10.00 20.13 -15.81
N GLY A 100 9.95 21.43 -15.53
CA GLY A 100 9.04 22.37 -16.19
C GLY A 100 9.23 22.44 -17.71
N HIS A 101 10.44 22.18 -18.20
CA HIS A 101 10.73 22.09 -19.63
C HIS A 101 10.03 20.91 -20.34
N ARG A 102 9.57 19.89 -19.59
CA ARG A 102 8.79 18.75 -20.10
C ARG A 102 7.28 18.96 -19.94
N PHE A 103 6.84 20.04 -19.31
CA PHE A 103 5.41 20.31 -19.19
C PHE A 103 4.82 20.56 -20.57
N ARG A 104 3.69 19.91 -20.86
CA ARG A 104 2.89 20.20 -22.04
C ARG A 104 2.57 21.70 -22.07
N LYS A 105 2.65 22.32 -23.25
CA LYS A 105 2.31 23.74 -23.43
C LYS A 105 0.84 24.00 -23.08
N ILE A 106 0.53 25.17 -22.55
CA ILE A 106 -0.82 25.45 -22.03
C ILE A 106 -1.88 25.42 -23.14
N GLU A 107 -1.53 25.79 -24.36
CA GLU A 107 -2.39 25.75 -25.53
C GLU A 107 -2.80 24.31 -25.88
N GLU A 108 -1.84 23.37 -25.81
CA GLU A 108 -2.10 21.95 -26.04
C GLU A 108 -2.93 21.35 -24.89
N VAL A 109 -2.71 21.78 -23.64
CA VAL A 109 -3.55 21.39 -22.50
C VAL A 109 -5.00 21.81 -22.72
N ARG A 110 -5.25 23.06 -23.12
CA ARG A 110 -6.59 23.59 -23.42
C ARG A 110 -7.26 22.88 -24.58
N ALA A 111 -6.52 22.65 -25.67
CA ALA A 111 -7.03 21.93 -26.83
C ALA A 111 -7.43 20.49 -26.45
N ASN A 112 -6.60 19.81 -25.65
CA ASN A 112 -6.91 18.47 -25.18
C ASN A 112 -8.14 18.46 -24.27
N LEU A 113 -8.27 19.40 -23.32
CA LEU A 113 -9.47 19.53 -22.48
C LEU A 113 -10.73 19.74 -23.33
N ALA A 114 -10.68 20.65 -24.31
CA ALA A 114 -11.82 20.95 -25.18
C ALA A 114 -12.22 19.79 -26.11
N SER A 115 -11.29 18.86 -26.39
CA SER A 115 -11.56 17.69 -27.22
C SER A 115 -12.31 16.56 -26.51
N ARG A 116 -12.44 16.62 -25.17
CA ARG A 116 -13.05 15.57 -24.36
C ARG A 116 -14.57 15.75 -24.26
N PRO A 117 -15.32 14.64 -24.06
CA PRO A 117 -16.75 14.74 -23.78
C PRO A 117 -17.01 15.43 -22.43
N ASN A 118 -18.20 16.00 -22.28
CA ASN A 118 -18.69 16.55 -21.02
C ASN A 118 -19.96 15.81 -20.58
N PRO A 119 -19.94 15.01 -19.49
CA PRO A 119 -18.80 14.76 -18.61
C PRO A 119 -17.71 13.84 -19.22
N ASP A 120 -16.45 14.03 -18.83
CA ASP A 120 -15.33 13.14 -19.21
C ASP A 120 -15.29 11.90 -18.30
N GLU A 121 -16.24 10.99 -18.51
CA GLU A 121 -16.40 9.77 -17.70
C GLU A 121 -15.13 8.92 -17.63
N ALA A 122 -14.34 8.88 -18.71
CA ALA A 122 -13.08 8.13 -18.74
C ALA A 122 -12.04 8.73 -17.79
N LEU A 123 -11.90 10.06 -17.78
CA LEU A 123 -11.02 10.72 -16.81
C LEU A 123 -11.52 10.53 -15.38
N MET A 124 -12.83 10.65 -15.16
CA MET A 124 -13.44 10.46 -13.84
C MET A 124 -13.19 9.05 -13.30
N ALA A 125 -13.34 8.02 -14.14
CA ALA A 125 -13.02 6.65 -13.77
C ALA A 125 -11.54 6.47 -13.42
N LEU A 126 -10.64 7.00 -14.25
CA LEU A 126 -9.20 6.97 -13.97
C LEU A 126 -8.82 7.69 -12.67
N LEU A 127 -9.54 8.75 -12.29
CA LEU A 127 -9.33 9.45 -11.02
C LEU A 127 -9.89 8.66 -9.84
N MET A 128 -11.01 7.95 -10.03
CA MET A 128 -11.60 7.09 -9.01
C MET A 128 -10.69 5.93 -8.61
N GLU A 129 -9.98 5.32 -9.55
CA GLU A 129 -9.01 4.25 -9.26
C GLU A 129 -7.88 4.70 -8.30
N TYR A 130 -7.54 5.99 -8.26
CA TYR A 130 -6.58 6.52 -7.27
C TYR A 130 -7.18 6.64 -5.86
N LYS A 131 -8.50 6.71 -5.71
CA LYS A 131 -9.19 6.79 -4.41
C LYS A 131 -9.14 5.43 -3.71
N SER A 132 -9.39 4.35 -4.43
CA SER A 132 -9.41 2.98 -3.90
C SER A 132 -8.02 2.31 -3.80
N ARG A 133 -6.95 2.99 -4.27
CA ARG A 133 -5.60 2.43 -4.24
C ARG A 133 -5.15 2.13 -2.80
N GLY A 134 -4.79 0.87 -2.55
CA GLY A 134 -4.30 0.39 -1.25
C GLY A 134 -5.40 -0.02 -0.28
N GLN A 135 -6.68 0.26 -0.58
CA GLN A 135 -7.81 -0.04 0.30
C GLN A 135 -7.87 -1.52 0.69
N LYS A 136 -7.69 -2.43 -0.27
CA LYS A 136 -7.70 -3.88 0.01
C LYS A 136 -6.60 -4.30 0.98
N GLY A 137 -5.44 -3.65 0.93
CA GLY A 137 -4.37 -3.87 1.91
C GLY A 137 -4.78 -3.43 3.32
N TYR A 138 -5.45 -2.28 3.42
CA TYR A 138 -5.95 -1.76 4.71
C TYR A 138 -7.07 -2.63 5.29
N GLU A 139 -7.94 -3.18 4.44
CA GLU A 139 -9.00 -4.09 4.89
C GLU A 139 -8.42 -5.44 5.34
N LEU A 140 -7.34 -5.91 4.70
CA LEU A 140 -6.60 -7.10 5.14
C LEU A 140 -5.98 -6.89 6.54
N THR A 141 -5.29 -5.77 6.76
CA THR A 141 -4.69 -5.47 8.08
C THR A 141 -5.77 -5.29 9.14
N GLU A 142 -6.85 -4.57 8.84
CA GLU A 142 -7.97 -4.35 9.77
C GLU A 142 -8.61 -5.66 10.20
N ALA A 143 -8.87 -6.57 9.25
CA ALA A 143 -9.41 -7.90 9.55
C ALA A 143 -8.50 -8.71 10.48
N PHE A 144 -7.17 -8.65 10.27
CA PHE A 144 -6.22 -9.34 11.14
C PHE A 144 -6.17 -8.75 12.54
N PHE A 145 -6.17 -7.42 12.69
CA PHE A 145 -6.16 -6.78 14.01
C PHE A 145 -7.42 -7.13 14.81
N LEU A 146 -8.59 -7.04 14.19
CA LEU A 146 -9.86 -7.41 14.84
C LEU A 146 -9.88 -8.89 15.25
N TRP A 147 -9.39 -9.77 14.38
CA TRP A 147 -9.26 -11.19 14.69
C TRP A 147 -8.28 -11.43 15.84
N PHE A 148 -7.10 -10.80 15.82
CA PHE A 148 -6.09 -10.97 16.86
C PHE A 148 -6.60 -10.49 18.21
N GLU A 149 -7.18 -9.29 18.26
CA GLU A 149 -7.72 -8.73 19.50
C GLU A 149 -8.81 -9.63 20.10
N SER A 150 -9.68 -10.19 19.26
CA SER A 150 -10.75 -11.09 19.69
C SER A 150 -10.24 -12.41 20.28
N ASN A 151 -9.04 -12.87 19.87
CA ASN A 151 -8.52 -14.18 20.24
C ASN A 151 -7.35 -14.14 21.25
N PHE A 152 -6.59 -13.04 21.31
CA PHE A 152 -5.29 -12.98 21.97
C PHE A 152 -5.07 -11.76 22.87
N ALA A 153 -5.98 -10.77 22.90
CA ALA A 153 -5.78 -9.52 23.64
C ALA A 153 -5.61 -9.69 25.16
N SER A 154 -6.07 -10.80 25.74
CA SER A 154 -5.88 -11.07 27.17
C SER A 154 -4.41 -11.24 27.55
N ASP A 155 -3.61 -11.82 26.65
CA ASP A 155 -2.23 -12.25 26.93
C ASP A 155 -1.19 -11.39 26.18
N TYR A 156 -1.59 -10.73 25.10
CA TYR A 156 -0.69 -10.05 24.17
C TYR A 156 -1.21 -8.68 23.76
N SER A 157 -0.28 -7.82 23.36
CA SER A 157 -0.54 -6.54 22.72
C SER A 157 -0.19 -6.62 21.23
N ILE A 158 -0.94 -5.91 20.40
CA ILE A 158 -0.67 -5.73 18.97
C ILE A 158 -0.56 -4.24 18.66
N GLN A 159 0.42 -3.87 17.85
CA GLN A 159 0.65 -2.50 17.39
C GLN A 159 0.82 -2.49 15.88
N GLY A 160 0.46 -1.37 15.25
CA GLY A 160 0.62 -1.12 13.82
C GLY A 160 -0.53 -0.30 13.23
N PRO A 161 -0.44 0.11 11.97
CA PRO A 161 -1.53 0.79 11.29
C PRO A 161 -2.66 -0.22 11.01
N VAL A 162 -3.79 -0.09 11.70
CA VAL A 162 -4.99 -0.93 11.45
C VAL A 162 -5.49 -0.75 10.00
N ARG A 163 -5.46 0.49 9.51
CA ARG A 163 -5.82 0.87 8.12
C ARG A 163 -4.72 1.73 7.51
N ALA A 164 -5.07 2.83 6.82
CA ALA A 164 -4.10 3.82 6.39
C ALA A 164 -3.39 4.45 7.60
N GLY A 165 -2.07 4.38 7.65
CA GLY A 165 -1.28 4.90 8.76
C GLY A 165 0.21 4.82 8.50
N ARG A 166 0.98 5.26 9.49
CA ARG A 166 2.43 5.10 9.47
C ARG A 166 2.78 3.71 9.99
N ASP A 167 3.58 2.98 9.22
CA ASP A 167 4.16 1.70 9.64
C ASP A 167 4.97 1.85 10.94
N ILE A 168 5.11 0.76 11.67
CA ILE A 168 6.04 0.69 12.80
C ILE A 168 7.45 0.70 12.25
N MET A 169 8.29 1.57 12.77
CA MET A 169 9.70 1.59 12.43
C MET A 169 10.47 0.76 13.44
N LEU A 170 11.12 -0.32 13.00
CA LEU A 170 11.86 -1.21 13.90
C LEU A 170 12.95 -0.49 14.69
N ASN A 171 13.60 0.53 14.13
CA ASN A 171 14.57 1.36 14.84
C ASN A 171 13.98 2.24 15.95
N GLU A 172 12.66 2.35 16.04
CA GLU A 172 11.95 3.11 17.08
C GLU A 172 11.44 2.18 18.20
N VAL A 173 11.26 0.88 17.92
CA VAL A 173 10.66 -0.08 18.86
C VAL A 173 11.60 -1.21 19.29
N LEU A 174 12.69 -1.45 18.56
CA LEU A 174 13.71 -2.44 18.90
C LEU A 174 15.02 -1.72 19.27
N GLN A 175 15.54 -2.04 20.46
CA GLN A 175 16.80 -1.47 20.93
C GLN A 175 17.96 -1.90 20.03
N GLU A 176 18.90 -1.01 19.71
CA GLU A 176 20.08 -1.28 18.86
C GLU A 176 19.74 -1.77 17.43
N TRP A 177 18.54 -1.47 16.94
CA TRP A 177 18.19 -1.66 15.54
C TRP A 177 18.42 -0.36 14.76
N ASP A 178 19.52 -0.25 14.01
CA ASP A 178 19.88 1.02 13.36
C ASP A 178 19.10 1.31 12.06
N ALA A 179 18.63 0.26 11.38
CA ALA A 179 18.04 0.40 10.05
C ALA A 179 16.59 0.90 10.10
N LYS A 180 16.25 1.88 9.25
CA LYS A 180 14.84 2.31 9.07
C LYS A 180 14.03 1.25 8.34
N THR A 181 13.55 0.28 9.09
CA THR A 181 12.81 -0.87 8.58
C THR A 181 11.34 -0.73 8.97
N PRO A 182 10.42 -0.49 8.02
CA PRO A 182 9.00 -0.46 8.31
C PRO A 182 8.43 -1.87 8.46
N ALA A 183 7.50 -2.05 9.40
CA ALA A 183 6.73 -3.26 9.63
C ALA A 183 5.25 -2.91 9.87
N ASP A 184 4.36 -3.81 9.46
CA ASP A 184 2.91 -3.59 9.55
C ASP A 184 2.37 -3.98 10.93
N ILE A 185 3.03 -4.91 11.62
CA ILE A 185 2.57 -5.50 12.88
C ILE A 185 3.75 -5.65 13.84
N LEU A 186 3.55 -5.29 15.11
CA LEU A 186 4.38 -5.72 16.24
C LEU A 186 3.46 -6.36 17.27
N ILE A 187 3.74 -7.60 17.65
CA ILE A 187 3.06 -8.28 18.76
C ILE A 187 4.06 -8.49 19.89
N SER A 188 3.65 -8.13 21.09
CA SER A 188 4.46 -8.27 22.30
C SER A 188 3.62 -8.86 23.43
N ARG A 189 4.29 -9.48 24.41
CA ARG A 189 3.66 -9.72 25.72
C ARG A 189 3.38 -8.38 26.40
N HIS A 190 2.53 -8.39 27.44
CA HIS A 190 2.23 -7.18 28.23
C HIS A 190 3.44 -6.63 29.01
N ASP A 191 4.50 -7.43 29.18
CA ASP A 191 5.80 -6.99 29.72
C ASP A 191 6.72 -6.34 28.67
N GLU A 192 6.17 -6.00 27.50
CA GLU A 192 6.83 -5.41 26.34
C GLU A 192 7.83 -6.33 25.61
N THR A 193 7.97 -7.61 26.02
CA THR A 193 8.82 -8.57 25.29
C THR A 193 8.31 -8.75 23.86
N PRO A 194 9.11 -8.42 22.82
CA PRO A 194 8.67 -8.53 21.44
C PRO A 194 8.63 -10.00 21.01
N LEU A 195 7.48 -10.43 20.48
CA LEU A 195 7.25 -11.79 20.00
C LEU A 195 7.20 -11.88 18.49
N ILE A 196 6.56 -10.93 17.81
CA ILE A 196 6.35 -10.99 16.36
C ILE A 196 6.63 -9.65 15.70
N ILE A 197 7.41 -9.67 14.62
CA ILE A 197 7.38 -8.64 13.59
C ILE A 197 6.58 -9.18 12.41
N GLY A 198 5.52 -8.48 12.01
CA GLY A 198 4.64 -8.90 10.93
C GLY A 198 4.65 -7.98 9.72
N PHE A 199 4.45 -8.58 8.56
CA PHE A 199 4.33 -7.91 7.27
C PHE A 199 3.05 -8.35 6.57
N ALA A 200 2.24 -7.39 6.14
CA ALA A 200 0.93 -7.65 5.56
C ALA A 200 0.87 -7.20 4.09
N ARG A 201 0.25 -8.03 3.24
CA ARG A 201 0.07 -7.71 1.84
C ARG A 201 -1.16 -8.37 1.25
N TYR A 202 -1.95 -7.56 0.54
CA TYR A 202 -3.02 -8.08 -0.32
C TYR A 202 -2.57 -8.03 -1.78
N ASP A 203 -2.48 -9.18 -2.44
CA ASP A 203 -2.10 -9.29 -3.85
C ASP A 203 -3.35 -9.48 -4.72
N SER A 204 -3.87 -8.37 -5.27
CA SER A 204 -5.12 -8.33 -6.03
C SER A 204 -4.99 -8.66 -7.51
N ASP A 205 -3.88 -8.27 -8.15
CA ASP A 205 -3.60 -8.52 -9.57
C ASP A 205 -2.10 -8.30 -9.87
N ARG A 206 -1.56 -8.98 -10.89
CA ARG A 206 -0.13 -9.03 -11.23
C ARG A 206 0.27 -7.81 -12.06
N GLY A 207 1.17 -6.96 -11.55
CA GLY A 207 1.74 -5.82 -12.27
C GLY A 207 3.27 -5.80 -12.29
N GLY A 208 3.88 -6.17 -13.41
CA GLY A 208 5.27 -5.82 -13.80
C GLY A 208 6.42 -6.52 -13.04
N ALA A 209 7.65 -5.98 -13.21
CA ALA A 209 8.98 -6.43 -12.73
C ALA A 209 9.14 -6.66 -11.21
N GLN A 210 8.03 -6.72 -10.48
CA GLN A 210 7.94 -6.86 -9.05
C GLN A 210 8.05 -8.30 -8.55
N GLU A 211 8.09 -9.33 -9.40
CA GLU A 211 8.29 -10.72 -8.95
C GLU A 211 9.70 -10.98 -8.42
N ASP A 212 10.73 -10.50 -9.13
CA ASP A 212 12.13 -10.78 -8.78
C ASP A 212 12.62 -9.98 -7.55
N ASP A 213 12.16 -8.74 -7.36
CA ASP A 213 12.60 -7.87 -6.26
C ASP A 213 11.98 -8.25 -4.89
N ARG A 214 10.84 -8.94 -4.86
CA ARG A 214 10.05 -9.15 -3.63
C ARG A 214 10.57 -10.29 -2.75
N THR A 215 11.04 -11.39 -3.34
CA THR A 215 11.46 -12.58 -2.60
C THR A 215 12.83 -12.41 -1.97
N GLY A 216 13.77 -11.79 -2.69
CA GLY A 216 15.07 -11.37 -2.15
C GLY A 216 14.90 -10.44 -0.95
N GLY A 217 14.11 -9.37 -1.10
CA GLY A 217 13.86 -8.42 -0.02
C GLY A 217 13.21 -9.04 1.22
N ASN A 218 12.25 -9.96 1.05
CA ASN A 218 11.62 -10.64 2.19
C ASN A 218 12.58 -11.59 2.90
N ARG A 219 13.45 -12.29 2.15
CA ARG A 219 14.46 -13.17 2.75
C ARG A 219 15.51 -12.40 3.54
N ASP A 220 15.92 -11.23 3.06
CA ASP A 220 16.85 -10.35 3.77
C ASP A 220 16.23 -9.86 5.08
N LYS A 221 14.97 -9.41 5.06
CA LYS A 221 14.22 -9.05 6.28
C LYS A 221 14.20 -10.19 7.31
N VAL A 222 13.86 -11.41 6.89
CA VAL A 222 13.87 -12.58 7.77
C VAL A 222 15.25 -12.81 8.36
N THR A 223 16.29 -12.73 7.53
CA THR A 223 17.68 -12.96 7.96
C THR A 223 18.12 -11.95 9.00
N ASP A 224 17.83 -10.66 8.80
CA ASP A 224 18.23 -9.59 9.70
C ASP A 224 17.46 -9.63 11.02
N ILE A 225 16.15 -9.87 10.98
CA ILE A 225 15.32 -9.98 12.19
C ILE A 225 15.71 -11.20 13.03
N LEU A 226 15.96 -12.36 12.40
CA LEU A 226 16.41 -13.55 13.13
C LEU A 226 17.80 -13.37 13.71
N ARG A 227 18.74 -12.74 12.98
CA ARG A 227 20.08 -12.42 13.50
C ARG A 227 20.00 -11.49 14.71
N TYR A 228 19.13 -10.48 14.65
CA TYR A 228 18.86 -9.59 15.78
C TYR A 228 18.34 -10.39 16.98
N ALA A 229 17.31 -11.20 16.76
CA ALA A 229 16.72 -12.02 17.81
C ALA A 229 17.75 -12.96 18.47
N ASP A 230 18.62 -13.59 17.69
CA ASP A 230 19.68 -14.49 18.18
C ASP A 230 20.79 -13.75 18.95
N ARG A 231 21.13 -12.53 18.53
CA ARG A 231 22.11 -11.68 19.20
C ARG A 231 21.60 -11.24 20.57
N TYR A 232 20.34 -10.79 20.65
CA TYR A 232 19.74 -10.26 21.88
C TYR A 232 18.96 -11.31 22.69
N LYS A 233 18.99 -12.58 22.26
CA LYS A 233 18.31 -13.71 22.93
C LYS A 233 16.81 -13.49 23.11
N LEU A 234 16.18 -12.91 22.08
CA LEU A 234 14.75 -12.66 22.05
C LEU A 234 13.98 -13.83 21.43
N PRO A 235 12.76 -14.12 21.90
CA PRO A 235 11.87 -15.12 21.31
C PRO A 235 11.28 -14.68 19.96
N LEU A 236 11.68 -13.51 19.45
CA LEU A 236 11.13 -12.84 18.29
C LEU A 236 11.05 -13.74 17.05
N LYS A 237 9.88 -13.76 16.41
CA LYS A 237 9.54 -14.50 15.18
C LYS A 237 9.01 -13.52 14.15
N ILE A 238 8.81 -14.03 12.92
CA ILE A 238 8.31 -13.24 11.79
C ILE A 238 6.99 -13.81 11.31
N PHE A 239 6.03 -12.93 11.03
CA PHE A 239 4.73 -13.28 10.48
C PHE A 239 4.51 -12.60 9.13
N PHE A 240 4.10 -13.34 8.12
CA PHE A 240 3.66 -12.80 6.84
C PHE A 240 2.17 -13.06 6.68
N LEU A 241 1.37 -12.00 6.67
CA LEU A 241 -0.03 -12.06 6.28
C LEU A 241 -0.11 -11.73 4.79
N ASN A 242 -0.19 -12.76 3.94
CA ASN A 242 -0.28 -12.57 2.50
C ASN A 242 -1.53 -13.24 1.95
N ASP A 243 -2.42 -12.44 1.38
CA ASP A 243 -3.73 -12.88 0.91
C ASP A 243 -4.06 -12.26 -0.46
N GLY A 244 -5.13 -12.74 -1.08
CA GLY A 244 -5.60 -12.27 -2.38
C GLY A 244 -5.28 -13.22 -3.54
N PRO A 245 -6.02 -13.08 -4.65
CA PRO A 245 -5.96 -14.03 -5.77
C PRO A 245 -4.59 -14.07 -6.46
N GLY A 246 -3.81 -13.00 -6.41
CA GLY A 246 -2.46 -12.95 -6.97
C GLY A 246 -1.51 -13.98 -6.37
N LEU A 247 -1.75 -14.43 -5.14
CA LEU A 247 -0.98 -15.49 -4.47
C LEU A 247 -1.05 -16.83 -5.20
N THR A 248 -2.11 -17.05 -5.99
CA THR A 248 -2.31 -18.26 -6.80
C THR A 248 -1.59 -18.22 -8.16
N LEU A 249 -0.97 -17.09 -8.50
CA LEU A 249 -0.29 -16.89 -9.77
C LEU A 249 1.21 -17.16 -9.66
N GLY A 250 1.78 -17.74 -10.72
CA GLY A 250 3.22 -17.90 -10.89
C GLY A 250 3.88 -18.70 -9.76
N SER A 251 5.01 -18.20 -9.25
CA SER A 251 5.79 -18.83 -8.20
C SER A 251 5.41 -18.37 -6.79
N MET A 252 4.55 -17.35 -6.62
CA MET A 252 4.38 -16.66 -5.33
C MET A 252 4.06 -17.60 -4.17
N TRP A 253 3.13 -18.55 -4.36
CA TRP A 253 2.85 -19.56 -3.33
C TRP A 253 4.11 -20.33 -2.93
N ASN A 254 4.90 -20.77 -3.91
CA ASN A 254 6.14 -21.49 -3.66
C ASN A 254 7.19 -20.62 -2.97
N ASP A 255 7.25 -19.34 -3.34
CA ASP A 255 8.24 -18.41 -2.79
C ASP A 255 7.98 -18.14 -1.32
N TYR A 256 6.72 -17.92 -0.94
CA TYR A 256 6.32 -17.79 0.45
C TYR A 256 6.46 -19.12 1.22
N ALA A 257 6.17 -20.27 0.60
CA ALA A 257 6.42 -21.57 1.22
C ALA A 257 7.93 -21.80 1.47
N ALA A 258 8.79 -21.40 0.51
CA ALA A 258 10.23 -21.47 0.66
C ALA A 258 10.74 -20.51 1.75
N LEU A 259 10.15 -19.32 1.86
CA LEU A 259 10.46 -18.33 2.90
C LEU A 259 10.09 -18.85 4.30
N GLU A 260 8.93 -19.50 4.44
CA GLU A 260 8.52 -20.12 5.70
C GLU A 260 9.50 -21.24 6.11
N ASN A 261 9.84 -22.12 5.16
CA ASN A 261 10.81 -23.19 5.37
C ASN A 261 12.20 -22.66 5.74
N TYR A 262 12.63 -21.56 5.12
CA TYR A 262 13.89 -20.89 5.45
C TYR A 262 13.94 -20.42 6.91
N GLY A 263 12.81 -19.96 7.45
CA GLY A 263 12.67 -19.53 8.83
C GLY A 263 12.72 -20.62 9.90
N LYS A 264 12.70 -21.90 9.51
CA LYS A 264 12.83 -23.07 10.40
C LYS A 264 11.92 -23.01 11.64
N GLY A 265 10.64 -22.67 11.43
CA GLY A 265 9.62 -22.59 12.48
C GLY A 265 9.49 -21.21 13.15
N ARG A 266 10.44 -20.28 12.93
CA ARG A 266 10.37 -18.89 13.42
C ARG A 266 9.76 -17.92 12.40
N VAL A 267 9.33 -18.42 11.25
CA VAL A 267 8.58 -17.68 10.24
C VAL A 267 7.27 -18.42 10.03
N MET A 268 6.17 -17.68 9.95
CA MET A 268 4.87 -18.20 9.55
C MET A 268 4.30 -17.33 8.43
N VAL A 269 3.76 -17.97 7.40
CA VAL A 269 3.00 -17.31 6.34
C VAL A 269 1.56 -17.77 6.42
N CYS A 270 0.61 -16.85 6.50
CA CYS A 270 -0.82 -17.14 6.50
C CYS A 270 -1.60 -16.24 5.52
N THR A 271 -2.71 -16.76 5.02
CA THR A 271 -3.86 -15.95 4.59
C THR A 271 -4.80 -15.75 5.78
N LEU A 272 -5.82 -14.89 5.69
CA LEU A 272 -6.78 -14.71 6.80
C LEU A 272 -7.50 -16.03 7.14
N LYS A 273 -7.81 -16.85 6.14
CA LYS A 273 -8.49 -18.15 6.32
C LYS A 273 -7.64 -19.22 7.01
N MET A 274 -6.35 -18.99 7.21
CA MET A 274 -5.45 -19.91 7.91
C MET A 274 -5.25 -19.56 9.39
N LEU A 275 -5.74 -18.40 9.84
CA LEU A 275 -5.39 -17.86 11.16
C LEU A 275 -5.81 -18.78 12.31
N ASP A 276 -7.06 -19.23 12.33
CA ASP A 276 -7.59 -20.10 13.40
C ASP A 276 -6.85 -21.43 13.53
N GLU A 277 -6.36 -21.99 12.42
CA GLU A 277 -5.66 -23.28 12.43
C GLU A 277 -4.17 -23.13 12.76
N ARG A 278 -3.54 -22.04 12.31
CA ARG A 278 -2.07 -21.94 12.29
C ARG A 278 -1.52 -20.93 13.27
N PHE A 279 -2.17 -19.78 13.44
CA PHE A 279 -1.66 -18.72 14.31
C PHE A 279 -2.13 -18.99 15.74
N THR A 280 -1.35 -19.78 16.48
CA THR A 280 -1.73 -20.27 17.82
C THR A 280 -0.84 -19.72 18.92
N LYS A 281 -1.33 -19.78 20.17
CA LYS A 281 -0.55 -19.45 21.37
C LYS A 281 0.72 -20.29 21.48
N ASP A 282 0.63 -21.59 21.19
CA ASP A 282 1.79 -22.49 21.19
C ASP A 282 2.86 -22.04 20.19
N TRP A 283 2.45 -21.55 19.00
CA TRP A 283 3.41 -21.01 18.06
C TRP A 283 4.01 -19.70 18.53
N LEU A 284 3.21 -18.78 19.09
CA LEU A 284 3.71 -17.52 19.67
C LEU A 284 4.78 -17.77 20.75
N GLU A 285 4.58 -18.77 21.60
CA GLU A 285 5.40 -19.02 22.80
C GLU A 285 6.52 -20.07 22.63
N SER A 286 6.61 -20.72 21.47
CA SER A 286 7.63 -21.75 21.17
C SER A 286 9.08 -21.29 21.10
#